data_AF-A0A2K3KIX7-F1
#
_entry.id   AF-A0A2K3KIX7-F1
#
_cell.length_a   1.000
_cell.length_b   1.000
_cell.length_c   1.000
_cell.angle_alpha   90.00
_cell.angle_beta   90.00
_cell.angle_gamma   90.00
#
_symmetry.space_group_name_H-M   'P 1'
#
loop_
_entity.id
_entity.type
_entity.pdbx_description
1 polymer ?
#
loop_
_entity_poly.entity_id
_entity_poly.type
_entity_poly.pdbx_seq_one_letter_code
_entity_poly.pdbx_strand_id
1 'polypeptide(L)' 'MDKIPQVKEVPSGIKHLDNLKDIIFTDMPAEFSESIDPDKGKNYWIIKHVPFVFIRHWIGPNLLD' A
#
# COMPACT_ATOMS: atom_id res chain seq x y z
N MET A 1 -3.37 24.36 2.42
CA MET A 1 -2.86 23.18 1.70
C MET A 1 -3.99 22.17 1.68
N ASP A 2 -4.52 21.86 0.51
CA ASP A 2 -5.56 20.83 0.39
C ASP A 2 -4.96 19.48 0.79
N LYS A 3 -5.66 18.75 1.67
CA LYS A 3 -5.25 17.39 2.06
C LYS A 3 -5.20 16.53 0.80
N ILE A 4 -4.03 15.94 0.53
CA ILE A 4 -3.90 14.92 -0.51
C ILE A 4 -4.85 13.77 -0.14
N PRO A 5 -5.79 13.38 -1.02
CA PRO A 5 -6.68 12.28 -0.77
C PRO A 5 -5.88 11.00 -0.48
N GLN A 6 -6.09 10.42 0.70
CA GLN A 6 -5.45 9.18 1.09
C GLN A 6 -6.05 8.02 0.31
N VAL A 7 -5.19 7.18 -0.27
CA VAL A 7 -5.61 5.94 -0.94
C VAL A 7 -6.06 4.96 0.14
N LYS A 8 -7.37 4.67 0.18
CA LYS A 8 -7.96 3.80 1.21
C LYS A 8 -7.92 2.32 0.84
N GLU A 9 -7.79 2.01 -0.45
CA GLU A 9 -7.81 0.65 -0.96
C GLU A 9 -6.77 0.47 -2.06
N VAL A 10 -6.30 -0.76 -2.24
CA VAL A 10 -5.33 -1.09 -3.28
C VAL A 10 -5.94 -0.87 -4.66
N PRO A 11 -5.29 -0.09 -5.55
CA PRO A 11 -5.73 0.05 -6.93
C PRO A 11 -5.81 -1.32 -7.62
N SER A 12 -7.02 -1.71 -8.04
CA SER A 12 -7.26 -3.02 -8.65
C SER A 12 -6.47 -3.25 -9.94
N GLY A 13 -6.03 -2.17 -10.61
CA GLY A 13 -5.19 -2.23 -11.81
C GLY A 13 -3.81 -2.85 -11.58
N ILE A 14 -3.30 -2.86 -10.34
CA ILE A 14 -1.99 -3.45 -10.02
C ILE A 14 -1.96 -4.95 -10.39
N LYS A 15 -3.10 -5.65 -10.30
CA LYS A 15 -3.20 -7.07 -10.67
C LYS A 15 -2.85 -7.38 -12.14
N HIS A 16 -2.81 -6.36 -12.99
CA HIS A 16 -2.50 -6.49 -14.42
C HIS A 16 -1.02 -6.18 -14.73
N LEU A 17 -0.23 -5.81 -13.72
CA LEU A 17 1.19 -5.51 -13.88
C LEU A 17 2.00 -6.80 -13.74
N ASP A 18 1.83 -7.73 -14.69
CA ASP A 18 2.38 -9.09 -14.61
C ASP A 18 3.91 -9.15 -14.46
N ASN A 19 4.62 -8.08 -14.86
CA ASN A 19 6.08 -7.97 -14.76
C ASN A 19 6.55 -7.13 -13.56
N LEU A 20 5.64 -6.74 -12.65
CA LEU A 20 5.98 -5.94 -11.47
C LEU A 20 6.80 -6.77 -10.49
N LYS A 21 8.02 -6.33 -10.22
CA LYS A 21 8.97 -7.03 -9.34
C LYS A 21 8.92 -6.52 -7.90
N ASP A 22 8.68 -5.23 -7.74
CA ASP A 22 8.75 -4.53 -6.47
C ASP A 22 7.71 -3.41 -6.40
N ILE A 23 7.12 -3.23 -5.23
CA ILE A 23 6.21 -2.13 -4.92
C ILE A 23 6.47 -1.62 -3.49
N ILE A 24 6.44 -0.29 -3.33
CA ILE A 24 6.62 0.37 -2.04
C ILE A 24 5.38 1.22 -1.75
N PHE A 25 4.69 0.91 -0.65
CA PHE A 25 3.63 1.73 -0.09
C PHE A 25 4.22 2.60 1.02
N THR A 26 4.16 3.93 0.85
CA THR A 26 4.77 4.88 1.80
C THR A 26 3.68 5.67 2.52
N ASP A 27 3.75 5.68 3.85
CA ASP A 27 2.90 6.49 4.73
C ASP A 27 1.40 6.29 4.47
N MET A 28 1.05 5.04 4.09
CA MET A 28 -0.35 4.64 3.90
C MET A 28 -1.04 4.47 5.26
N PRO A 29 -2.37 4.67 5.32
CA PRO A 29 -3.15 4.40 6.52
C PRO A 29 -2.98 2.96 7.02
N ALA A 30 -3.10 2.74 8.33
CA ALA A 30 -2.98 1.40 8.92
C ALA A 30 -3.99 0.41 8.30
N GLU A 31 -5.20 0.88 8.00
CA GLU A 31 -6.24 0.08 7.36
C GLU A 31 -5.83 -0.41 5.96
N PHE A 32 -5.01 0.38 5.26
CA PHE A 32 -4.47 -0.02 3.96
C PHE A 32 -3.48 -1.17 4.15
N SER A 33 -2.53 -1.02 5.06
CA SER A 33 -1.50 -2.02 5.38
C SER A 33 -2.13 -3.34 5.85
N GLU A 34 -3.16 -3.28 6.70
CA GLU A 34 -3.91 -4.46 7.13
C GLU A 34 -4.69 -5.12 5.98
N SER A 35 -5.19 -4.33 5.02
CA SER A 35 -5.94 -4.88 3.89
C SER A 35 -5.08 -5.73 2.95
N ILE A 36 -3.77 -5.51 2.93
CA ILE A 36 -2.80 -6.24 2.09
C ILE A 36 -2.00 -7.29 2.85
N ASP A 37 -2.36 -7.54 4.10
CA ASP A 37 -1.77 -8.60 4.92
C ASP A 37 -1.89 -9.97 4.21
N PRO A 38 -0.80 -10.76 4.08
CA PRO A 38 -0.83 -12.04 3.39
C PRO A 38 -1.76 -13.10 4.00
N ASP A 39 -2.01 -13.04 5.31
CA ASP A 39 -2.75 -14.05 6.06
C ASP A 39 -4.24 -13.70 6.15
N LYS A 40 -4.57 -12.41 6.35
CA LYS A 40 -5.94 -11.94 6.63
C LYS A 40 -6.42 -10.79 5.73
N GLY A 41 -5.57 -10.29 4.84
CA GLY A 41 -5.84 -9.10 4.04
C GLY A 41 -6.82 -9.35 2.89
N LYS A 42 -7.97 -8.69 2.93
CA LYS A 42 -9.00 -8.78 1.86
C LYS A 42 -8.51 -8.38 0.46
N ASN A 43 -7.45 -7.58 0.38
CA ASN A 43 -6.89 -7.02 -0.86
C ASN A 43 -5.57 -7.67 -1.28
N TYR A 44 -5.03 -8.62 -0.49
CA TYR A 44 -3.74 -9.27 -0.80
C TYR A 44 -3.72 -9.92 -2.18
N TRP A 45 -4.86 -10.47 -2.64
CA TRP A 45 -4.98 -11.10 -3.96
C TRP A 45 -4.61 -10.17 -5.14
N ILE A 46 -4.70 -8.84 -4.97
CA ILE A 46 -4.34 -7.86 -6.00
C ILE A 46 -2.82 -7.81 -6.21
N ILE A 47 -2.05 -7.93 -5.13
CA ILE A 47 -0.58 -7.79 -5.14
C ILE A 47 0.15 -9.13 -5.00
N LYS A 48 -0.56 -10.25 -4.88
CA LYS A 48 0.01 -11.59 -4.69
C LYS A 48 1.04 -11.99 -5.75
N HIS A 49 0.96 -11.43 -6.96
CA HIS A 49 1.89 -11.70 -8.05
C HIS A 49 3.23 -10.95 -7.91
N VAL A 50 3.31 -9.94 -7.03
CA VAL A 50 4.50 -9.11 -6.84
C VAL A 50 5.45 -9.79 -5.85
N PRO A 51 6.70 -10.11 -6.24
CA PRO A 51 7.66 -10.77 -5.37
C PRO A 51 8.04 -9.95 -4.12
N PHE A 52 8.20 -8.63 -4.27
CA PHE A 52 8.66 -7.76 -3.20
C PHE A 52 7.65 -6.64 -2.91
N VAL A 53 7.05 -6.70 -1.73
CA VAL A 53 6.11 -5.69 -1.24
C VAL A 53 6.69 -5.06 0.02
N PHE A 54 6.92 -3.75 -0.02
CA PHE A 54 7.44 -3.00 1.12
C PHE A 54 6.40 -2.00 1.61
N ILE A 55 6.27 -1.91 2.93
CA ILE A 55 5.46 -0.89 3.60
C ILE A 55 6.41 -0.02 4.42
N ARG A 56 6.49 1.27 4.05
CA ARG A 56 7.33 2.26 4.71
C ARG A 56 6.44 3.17 5.56
N HIS A 57 6.78 3.28 6.84
CA HIS A 57 6.15 4.21 7.77
C HIS A 57 7.17 5.26 8.23
N TRP A 58 6.80 6.53 8.16
CA TRP A 58 7.52 7.64 8.77
C TRP A 58 7.27 7.64 10.27
N ILE A 59 8.36 7.62 11.05
CA ILE A 59 8.34 7.62 12.52
C ILE A 59 8.80 8.98 13.08
N GLY A 60 9.18 9.92 12.20
CA GLY A 60 9.64 11.25 12.59
C GLY A 60 8.48 12.22 12.89
N PRO A 61 8.79 13.47 13.29
CA PRO A 61 7.77 14.50 13.46
C PRO A 61 7.02 14.70 12.13
N ASN A 62 5.69 14.75 12.19
CA ASN A 62 4.88 15.21 11.07
C ASN A 62 5.17 16.69 10.87
N LEU A 63 5.94 17.01 9.85
CA LEU A 63 6.25 18.41 9.47
C LEU A 63 5.09 19.08 8.72
N LEU A 64 3.96 18.38 8.56
CA LEU A 64 2.79 18.77 7.76
C LEU A 64 1.50 18.90 8.61
N ASP A 65 1.61 18.86 9.93
CA ASP A 65 0.49 19.15 10.84
C ASP A 65 0.27 20.68 11.00
#